data_AF-A0AA47NC77-F1
#
_entry.id   AF-A0AA47NC77-F1
#
_cell.length_a   1.000
_cell.length_b   1.000
_cell.length_c   1.000
_cell.angle_alpha   90.00
_cell.angle_beta   90.00
_cell.angle_gamma   90.00
#
_symmetry.space_group_name_H-M   'P 1'
#
loop_
_entity.id
_entity.type
_entity.pdbx_description
1 polymer ?
#
loop_
_entity_poly.entity_id
_entity_poly.type
_entity_poly.pdbx_seq_one_letter_code
_entity_poly.pdbx_strand_id
1 'polypeptide(L)'
;MEKEYAVMERNLKAALNEVDFVSTTADIWTANNRSYIGVTLHWISRSTLERNKAALACRRIRGKHTYDVIGAEIENIHSSYGLLNKVVATVTDNGSNFVKAFKVYQPQPVTESDDETEVGESTPTVDDVTFLDLSEILTAEDESDGQLSLPPHHRCASHTINLISTNDVDKYLTSNAESKAVYRSSTAKCTALWTKSSRSTLASETVEEVSKRKLLVPTSTRWNSFFDAVKRIAEIPMSELNTLCTKLGVKCFKDKEYQFLHEYCTAMKPLTAALDILQGDCPYGTLLPTLEVLMQKTLAVKDDLSRMTAGLPDAIVQTCFASVLDDKDALLAAVSCPKFKLRWLRDAGRRERVKELLTAECRRTIAPAAQSPASVPTTSASQGEMDFFTFEAEPEDTYSAENEVMDYLRSAYDLQILHQFSNIKNIFLKYNTPTPSSAPVEWLFSLGGLVLTPRRNRLSDKRFEKLLLMRSDHNLVHLKSCYVPLVRRTPVATRTVRRWTEEATGALQACFEVTDWKALCEPHGEDIDGLTECITDYVNFCVDTTVPPSTVLCYANNKPNEVSEEVRKVQQQLKLKIKEAKDAYRRKT
;
A
#
# COMPACT_ATOMS: atom_id res chain seq x y z
N MET A 1 -8.39 -23.82 -5.07
CA MET A 1 -7.98 -23.29 -3.75
C MET A 1 -6.90 -24.13 -3.10
N GLU A 2 -7.21 -25.25 -2.41
CA GLU A 2 -6.19 -25.99 -1.62
C GLU A 2 -4.98 -26.44 -2.45
N LYS A 3 -5.23 -27.01 -3.63
CA LYS A 3 -4.16 -27.40 -4.57
C LYS A 3 -3.35 -26.20 -5.08
N GLU A 4 -4.02 -25.08 -5.39
CA GLU A 4 -3.36 -23.85 -5.88
C GLU A 4 -2.52 -23.20 -4.79
N TYR A 5 -3.04 -23.17 -3.56
CA TYR A 5 -2.31 -22.69 -2.39
C TYR A 5 -1.05 -23.52 -2.15
N ALA A 6 -1.15 -24.85 -2.19
CA ALA A 6 0.00 -25.74 -2.03
C ALA A 6 1.04 -25.57 -3.16
N VAL A 7 0.63 -25.20 -4.38
CA VAL A 7 1.55 -24.86 -5.47
C VAL A 7 2.24 -23.53 -5.21
N MET A 8 1.49 -22.49 -4.86
CA MET A 8 2.03 -21.18 -4.49
C MET A 8 3.02 -21.27 -3.32
N GLU A 9 2.67 -21.99 -2.26
CA GLU A 9 3.52 -22.18 -1.08
C GLU A 9 4.82 -22.92 -1.43
N ARG A 10 4.75 -23.99 -2.24
CA ARG A 10 5.94 -24.72 -2.71
C ARG A 10 6.86 -23.82 -3.55
N ASN A 11 6.29 -23.05 -4.46
CA ASN A 11 7.05 -22.16 -5.33
C ASN A 11 7.72 -21.04 -4.51
N LEU A 12 7.03 -20.50 -3.51
CA LEU A 12 7.60 -19.53 -2.58
C LEU A 12 8.76 -20.15 -1.78
N LYS A 13 8.57 -21.33 -1.19
CA LYS A 13 9.64 -22.05 -0.46
C LYS A 13 10.85 -22.33 -1.35
N ALA A 14 10.63 -22.73 -2.61
CA ALA A 14 11.71 -22.93 -3.57
C ALA A 14 12.48 -21.64 -3.87
N ALA A 15 11.79 -20.53 -4.10
CA ALA A 15 12.42 -19.22 -4.33
C ALA A 15 13.25 -18.77 -3.10
N LEU A 16 12.79 -19.07 -1.88
CA LEU A 16 13.48 -18.67 -0.65
C LEU A 16 14.69 -19.54 -0.31
N ASN A 17 14.84 -20.72 -0.91
CA ASN A 17 16.03 -21.55 -0.70
C ASN A 17 17.29 -20.88 -1.28
N GLU A 18 17.17 -20.18 -2.40
CA GLU A 18 18.28 -19.52 -3.11
C GLU A 18 18.63 -18.12 -2.56
N VAL A 19 17.91 -17.67 -1.53
CA VAL A 19 18.06 -16.34 -0.94
C VAL A 19 18.79 -16.42 0.40
N ASP A 20 19.84 -15.62 0.56
CA ASP A 20 20.64 -15.55 1.79
C ASP A 20 19.96 -14.70 2.88
N PHE A 21 19.41 -13.55 2.47
CA PHE A 21 18.86 -12.54 3.39
C PHE A 21 17.41 -12.23 3.04
N VAL A 22 16.56 -12.27 4.05
CA VAL A 22 15.15 -11.86 3.94
C VAL A 22 14.81 -10.87 5.06
N SER A 23 13.81 -10.03 4.85
CA SER A 23 13.24 -9.21 5.91
C SER A 23 11.74 -9.45 5.98
N THR A 24 11.18 -9.26 7.17
CA THR A 24 9.72 -9.35 7.33
C THR A 24 9.14 -8.04 7.82
N THR A 25 7.87 -7.79 7.49
CA THR A 25 7.07 -6.74 8.12
C THR A 25 5.92 -7.41 8.86
N ALA A 26 5.66 -7.03 10.10
CA ALA A 26 4.57 -7.60 10.89
C ALA A 26 3.70 -6.49 11.49
N ASP A 27 2.39 -6.75 11.53
CA ASP A 27 1.40 -5.87 12.14
C ASP A 27 0.14 -6.68 12.50
N ILE A 28 -0.76 -6.13 13.32
CA ILE A 28 -2.01 -6.75 13.75
C ILE A 28 -3.20 -5.94 13.25
N TRP A 29 -4.04 -6.60 12.45
CA TRP A 29 -5.28 -6.03 11.96
C TRP A 29 -6.48 -6.60 12.69
N THR A 30 -7.38 -5.71 13.15
CA THR A 30 -8.64 -6.10 13.75
C THR A 30 -9.81 -5.73 12.84
N ALA A 31 -10.63 -6.73 12.48
CA ALA A 31 -11.84 -6.54 11.69
C ALA A 31 -12.92 -7.57 12.05
N ASN A 32 -14.18 -7.14 12.04
CA ASN A 32 -15.34 -7.98 12.37
C ASN A 32 -15.19 -8.72 13.72
N ASN A 33 -14.66 -8.04 14.75
CA ASN A 33 -14.35 -8.59 16.08
C ASN A 33 -13.38 -9.78 16.05
N ARG A 34 -12.47 -9.80 15.07
CA ARG A 34 -11.41 -10.78 14.92
C ARG A 34 -10.11 -10.05 14.68
N SER A 35 -9.03 -10.57 15.25
CA SER A 35 -7.70 -10.01 15.08
C SER A 35 -6.80 -11.00 14.35
N TYR A 36 -5.98 -10.45 13.46
CA TYR A 36 -5.11 -11.21 12.58
C TYR A 36 -3.72 -10.60 12.58
N ILE A 37 -2.69 -11.42 12.79
CA ILE A 37 -1.30 -11.00 12.53
C ILE A 37 -0.99 -11.22 11.06
N GLY A 38 -0.65 -10.13 10.39
CA GLY A 38 -0.14 -10.14 9.03
C GLY A 38 1.37 -10.19 9.06
N VAL A 39 1.97 -11.01 8.21
CA VAL A 39 3.42 -10.99 7.97
C VAL A 39 3.66 -10.97 6.48
N THR A 40 4.47 -10.01 6.01
CA THR A 40 4.98 -10.00 4.64
C THR A 40 6.48 -10.18 4.64
N LEU A 41 7.00 -10.72 3.55
CA LEU A 41 8.40 -11.08 3.35
C LEU A 41 8.96 -10.24 2.20
N HIS A 42 10.21 -9.82 2.31
CA HIS A 42 10.92 -9.07 1.27
C HIS A 42 12.35 -9.59 1.13
N TRP A 43 12.85 -9.61 -0.10
CA TRP A 43 14.23 -9.99 -0.40
C TRP A 43 14.71 -9.29 -1.67
N ILE A 44 16.03 -9.26 -1.88
CA ILE A 44 16.62 -8.73 -3.11
C ILE A 44 17.27 -9.89 -3.85
N SER A 45 16.94 -10.04 -5.14
CA SER A 45 17.55 -11.06 -5.99
C SER A 45 19.04 -10.76 -6.18
N ARG A 46 19.92 -11.74 -5.91
CA ARG A 46 21.36 -11.55 -6.07
C ARG A 46 21.76 -11.31 -7.53
N SER A 47 21.05 -11.89 -8.48
CA SER A 47 21.38 -11.81 -9.91
C SER A 47 20.81 -10.57 -10.59
N THR A 48 19.56 -10.18 -10.28
CA THR A 48 18.91 -9.04 -10.94
C THR A 48 18.97 -7.76 -10.12
N LEU A 49 19.25 -7.86 -8.81
CA LEU A 49 19.17 -6.77 -7.82
C LEU A 49 17.75 -6.20 -7.67
N GLU A 50 16.74 -6.90 -8.20
CA GLU A 50 15.34 -6.52 -8.05
C GLU A 50 14.82 -6.92 -6.68
N ARG A 51 14.08 -5.99 -6.07
CA ARG A 51 13.39 -6.22 -4.82
C ARG A 51 12.13 -7.02 -5.08
N ASN A 52 12.02 -8.14 -4.39
CA ASN A 52 10.88 -9.02 -4.40
C ASN A 52 10.19 -8.98 -3.03
N LYS A 53 8.90 -9.27 -3.03
CA LYS A 53 8.08 -9.33 -1.83
C LYS A 53 7.11 -10.50 -1.95
N ALA A 54 6.54 -10.94 -0.83
CA ALA A 54 5.51 -11.97 -0.77
C ALA A 54 4.68 -11.79 0.50
N ALA A 55 3.40 -12.18 0.47
CA ALA A 55 2.62 -12.28 1.71
C ALA A 55 2.87 -13.65 2.34
N LEU A 56 3.34 -13.66 3.58
CA LEU A 56 3.76 -14.88 4.28
C LEU A 56 2.63 -15.49 5.09
N ALA A 57 1.90 -14.65 5.84
CA ALA A 57 0.86 -15.10 6.75
C ALA A 57 -0.20 -14.02 7.00
N CYS A 58 -1.42 -14.46 7.32
CA CYS A 58 -2.47 -13.60 7.90
C CYS A 58 -3.27 -14.44 8.90
N ARG A 59 -2.65 -14.74 10.04
CA ARG A 59 -3.13 -15.74 10.99
C ARG A 59 -4.00 -15.13 12.07
N ARG A 60 -5.06 -15.84 12.45
CA ARG A 60 -5.99 -15.42 13.50
C ARG A 60 -5.31 -15.49 14.87
N ILE A 61 -5.24 -14.37 15.58
CA ILE A 61 -4.88 -14.31 17.00
C ILE A 61 -6.17 -14.26 17.84
N ARG A 62 -6.18 -14.94 18.98
CA ARG A 62 -7.32 -15.01 19.91
C ARG A 62 -6.87 -14.52 21.29
N GLY A 63 -7.78 -13.86 22.00
CA GLY A 63 -7.51 -13.38 23.35
C GLY A 63 -6.71 -12.08 23.37
N LYS A 64 -5.96 -11.86 24.46
CA LYS A 64 -5.09 -10.69 24.63
C LYS A 64 -3.91 -10.78 23.64
N HIS A 65 -3.52 -9.66 23.04
CA HIS A 65 -2.36 -9.57 22.13
C HIS A 65 -1.09 -9.24 22.92
N THR A 66 -0.73 -10.06 23.90
CA THR A 66 0.46 -9.85 24.72
C THR A 66 1.75 -10.12 23.93
N TYR A 67 2.89 -9.65 24.44
CA TYR A 67 4.17 -9.70 23.74
C TYR A 67 4.68 -11.13 23.50
N ASP A 68 4.39 -12.05 24.42
CA ASP A 68 4.66 -13.48 24.36
C ASP A 68 3.88 -14.16 23.23
N VAL A 69 2.56 -13.90 23.14
CA VAL A 69 1.70 -14.41 22.06
C VAL A 69 2.17 -13.90 20.69
N ILE A 70 2.55 -12.62 20.60
CA ILE A 70 3.06 -12.03 19.36
C ILE A 70 4.40 -12.68 18.97
N GLY A 71 5.34 -12.80 19.92
CA GLY A 71 6.65 -13.39 19.68
C GLY A 71 6.55 -14.83 19.20
N ALA A 72 5.79 -15.66 19.92
CA ALA A 72 5.57 -17.06 19.57
C ALA A 72 4.95 -17.22 18.17
N GLU A 73 3.99 -16.37 17.80
CA GLU A 73 3.35 -16.47 16.48
C GLU A 73 4.30 -16.03 15.35
N ILE A 74 5.13 -15.00 15.56
CA ILE A 74 6.16 -14.60 14.58
C ILE A 74 7.17 -15.73 14.37
N GLU A 75 7.71 -16.32 15.43
CA GLU A 75 8.66 -17.43 15.34
C GLU A 75 8.04 -18.65 14.67
N ASN A 76 6.79 -19.00 14.99
CA ASN A 76 6.06 -20.08 14.33
C ASN A 76 5.92 -19.83 12.83
N ILE A 77 5.56 -18.60 12.43
CA ILE A 77 5.50 -18.22 11.02
C ILE A 77 6.87 -18.37 10.35
N HIS A 78 7.94 -17.82 10.93
CA HIS A 78 9.30 -17.93 10.38
C HIS A 78 9.76 -19.40 10.27
N SER A 79 9.51 -20.20 11.30
CA SER A 79 9.83 -21.64 11.34
C SER A 79 9.12 -22.42 10.25
N SER A 80 7.84 -22.15 10.00
CA SER A 80 7.03 -22.85 8.99
C SER A 80 7.53 -22.67 7.54
N TYR A 81 8.38 -21.67 7.30
CA TYR A 81 9.02 -21.37 6.03
C TYR A 81 10.55 -21.57 6.05
N GLY A 82 11.13 -22.05 7.15
CA GLY A 82 12.58 -22.27 7.27
C GLY A 82 13.41 -20.99 7.28
N LEU A 83 12.87 -19.91 7.87
CA LEU A 83 13.45 -18.56 7.78
C LEU A 83 14.24 -18.11 9.00
N LEU A 84 14.25 -18.86 10.11
CA LEU A 84 14.80 -18.43 11.40
C LEU A 84 16.20 -17.78 11.30
N ASN A 85 17.09 -18.34 10.47
CA ASN A 85 18.46 -17.84 10.31
C ASN A 85 18.67 -16.91 9.11
N LYS A 86 17.62 -16.63 8.34
CA LYS A 86 17.67 -15.78 7.12
C LYS A 86 17.10 -14.38 7.35
N VAL A 87 16.27 -14.20 8.38
CA VAL A 87 15.61 -12.92 8.65
C VAL A 87 16.62 -11.94 9.23
N VAL A 88 17.03 -10.95 8.43
CA VAL A 88 17.97 -9.90 8.88
C VAL A 88 17.31 -8.85 9.77
N ALA A 89 16.01 -8.60 9.57
CA ALA A 89 15.23 -7.71 10.41
C ALA A 89 13.73 -7.96 10.26
N THR A 90 12.98 -7.67 11.31
CA THR A 90 11.52 -7.55 11.28
C THR A 90 11.08 -6.12 11.55
N VAL A 91 10.30 -5.55 10.63
CA VAL A 91 9.80 -4.18 10.69
C VAL A 91 8.37 -4.19 11.23
N THR A 92 8.13 -3.49 12.34
CA THR A 92 6.77 -3.35 12.91
C THR A 92 6.43 -1.90 13.16
N ASP A 93 5.17 -1.63 13.50
CA ASP A 93 4.79 -0.35 14.08
C ASP A 93 5.46 -0.13 15.45
N ASN A 94 5.23 1.04 16.04
CA ASN A 94 5.75 1.37 17.38
C ASN A 94 4.83 0.85 18.51
N GLY A 95 4.00 -0.17 18.26
CA GLY A 95 3.12 -0.75 19.25
C GLY A 95 3.91 -1.32 20.44
N SER A 96 3.49 -0.99 21.66
CA SER A 96 4.22 -1.35 22.89
C SER A 96 4.45 -2.85 23.04
N ASN A 97 3.49 -3.68 22.63
CA ASN A 97 3.62 -5.13 22.71
C ASN A 97 4.60 -5.69 21.67
N PHE A 98 4.70 -5.09 20.47
CA PHE A 98 5.74 -5.44 19.51
C PHE A 98 7.12 -5.06 20.05
N VAL A 99 7.28 -3.81 20.51
CA VAL A 99 8.56 -3.33 21.08
C VAL A 99 8.99 -4.22 22.25
N LYS A 100 8.07 -4.61 23.13
CA LYS A 100 8.36 -5.52 24.25
C LYS A 100 8.75 -6.91 23.77
N ALA A 101 8.06 -7.48 22.79
CA ALA A 101 8.36 -8.82 22.26
C ALA A 101 9.79 -8.90 21.74
N PHE A 102 10.18 -7.96 20.87
CA PHE A 102 11.53 -7.94 20.33
C PHE A 102 12.59 -7.58 21.38
N LYS A 103 12.27 -6.70 22.34
CA LYS A 103 13.21 -6.40 23.44
C LYS A 103 13.49 -7.63 24.32
N VAL A 104 12.51 -8.50 24.52
CA VAL A 104 12.62 -9.68 25.39
C VAL A 104 13.26 -10.86 24.65
N TYR A 105 12.88 -11.09 23.39
CA TYR A 105 13.27 -12.29 22.65
C TYR A 105 14.39 -12.09 21.63
N GLN A 106 14.91 -10.87 21.45
CA GLN A 106 16.11 -10.67 20.64
C GLN A 106 17.34 -11.13 21.42
N PRO A 107 18.23 -11.95 20.84
CA PRO A 107 19.48 -12.33 21.48
C PRO A 107 20.30 -11.08 21.80
N GLN A 108 20.69 -10.91 23.06
CA GLN A 108 21.67 -9.87 23.38
C GLN A 108 23.00 -10.22 22.70
N PRO A 109 23.68 -9.26 22.07
CA PRO A 109 25.01 -9.52 21.53
C PRO A 109 25.91 -9.95 22.70
N VAL A 110 26.51 -11.13 22.58
CA VAL A 110 27.53 -11.61 23.51
C VAL A 110 28.73 -10.68 23.34
N THR A 111 28.81 -9.63 24.15
CA THR A 111 30.05 -8.86 24.30
C THR A 111 30.96 -9.68 25.19
N GLU A 112 31.94 -10.34 24.58
CA GLU A 112 33.15 -10.77 25.29
C GLU A 112 33.91 -9.50 25.73
N SER A 113 33.52 -8.96 26.86
CA SER A 113 34.35 -8.11 27.69
C SER A 113 33.77 -8.12 29.10
N ASP A 114 34.38 -8.93 29.95
CA ASP A 114 34.31 -8.77 31.40
C ASP A 114 34.71 -7.34 31.73
N ASP A 115 33.74 -6.51 32.10
CA ASP A 115 33.96 -5.47 33.10
C ASP A 115 32.63 -5.19 33.80
N GLU A 116 32.52 -5.67 35.03
CA GLU A 116 31.46 -5.26 35.94
C GLU A 116 31.62 -3.77 36.23
N THR A 117 30.83 -2.94 35.56
CA THR A 117 30.45 -1.63 36.10
C THR A 117 28.96 -1.46 35.99
N GLU A 118 28.29 -1.69 37.12
CA GLU A 118 27.00 -1.05 37.40
C GLU A 118 27.13 0.45 37.14
N VAL A 119 26.45 0.94 36.10
CA VAL A 119 26.07 2.34 36.02
C VAL A 119 24.56 2.39 35.95
N GLY A 120 23.98 2.59 37.13
CA GLY A 120 22.58 2.96 37.30
C GLY A 120 22.24 4.23 36.52
N GLU A 121 21.14 4.13 35.78
CA GLU A 121 20.05 5.10 35.64
C GLU A 121 20.37 6.62 35.64
N SER A 122 19.87 7.30 34.61
CA SER A 122 19.10 8.56 34.73
C SER A 122 18.60 8.97 33.34
N THR A 123 17.35 9.35 33.07
CA THR A 123 16.16 9.61 33.89
C THR A 123 14.93 9.47 32.98
N PRO A 124 13.75 9.14 33.52
CA PRO A 124 12.50 9.09 32.77
C PRO A 124 12.00 10.52 32.51
N THR A 125 11.66 10.83 31.26
CA THR A 125 10.81 11.98 30.97
C THR A 125 9.42 11.68 31.54
N VAL A 126 8.96 12.55 32.43
CA VAL A 126 7.67 12.53 33.10
C VAL A 126 6.54 12.55 32.07
N ASP A 127 6.04 11.37 31.68
CA ASP A 127 4.64 11.14 31.27
C ASP A 127 4.29 9.66 30.96
N ASP A 128 5.18 8.69 31.15
CA ASP A 128 4.84 7.27 30.95
C ASP A 128 4.94 6.45 32.24
N VAL A 129 4.02 6.73 33.18
CA VAL A 129 3.79 5.85 34.33
C VAL A 129 2.99 4.65 33.83
N THR A 130 3.70 3.61 33.42
CA THR A 130 3.11 2.30 33.14
C THR A 130 2.75 1.63 34.47
N PHE A 131 1.46 1.61 34.81
CA PHE A 131 0.97 0.83 35.94
C PHE A 131 1.06 -0.67 35.60
N LEU A 132 1.93 -1.38 36.29
CA LEU A 132 2.06 -2.84 36.22
C LEU A 132 1.21 -3.49 37.32
N ASP A 133 0.44 -4.52 36.97
CA ASP A 133 -0.22 -5.39 37.94
C ASP A 133 0.78 -6.48 38.37
N LEU A 134 1.28 -6.36 39.59
CA LEU A 134 2.28 -7.27 40.18
C LEU A 134 1.79 -8.73 40.28
N SER A 135 0.47 -8.96 40.14
CA SER A 135 -0.13 -10.29 40.12
C SER A 135 0.31 -11.14 38.93
N GLU A 136 0.52 -10.55 37.75
CA GLU A 136 0.82 -11.30 36.50
C GLU A 136 2.29 -11.76 36.43
N ILE A 137 3.20 -11.19 37.22
CA ILE A 137 4.62 -11.59 37.26
C ILE A 137 4.80 -12.89 38.07
N LEU A 138 3.96 -13.11 39.09
CA LEU A 138 4.09 -14.24 40.01
C LEU A 138 3.33 -15.50 39.55
N THR A 139 2.59 -15.46 38.45
CA THR A 139 1.83 -16.61 37.93
C THR A 139 2.50 -17.32 36.75
N ALA A 140 3.64 -16.84 36.27
CA ALA A 140 4.41 -17.48 35.21
C ALA A 140 5.41 -18.49 35.81
N GLU A 141 4.89 -19.56 36.42
CA GLU A 141 5.70 -20.73 36.78
C GLU A 141 5.50 -21.82 35.71
N ASP A 142 6.62 -22.16 35.06
CA ASP A 142 6.98 -23.44 34.44
C ASP A 142 6.01 -24.11 33.46
N GLU A 143 6.08 -23.71 32.19
CA GLU A 143 6.04 -24.68 31.07
C GLU A 143 7.32 -24.53 30.25
N SER A 144 7.95 -25.66 29.95
CA SER A 144 9.25 -25.76 29.30
C SER A 144 9.22 -25.22 27.86
N ASP A 145 9.46 -23.93 27.67
CA ASP A 145 9.54 -23.34 26.34
C ASP A 145 10.97 -23.38 25.81
N GLY A 146 11.13 -23.91 24.59
CA GLY A 146 12.33 -23.70 23.81
C GLY A 146 12.64 -22.20 23.75
N GLN A 147 13.92 -21.84 23.80
CA GLN A 147 14.36 -20.45 23.86
C GLN A 147 13.89 -19.67 22.62
N LEU A 148 12.71 -19.03 22.71
CA LEU A 148 12.11 -18.19 21.67
C LEU A 148 13.10 -17.09 21.28
N SER A 149 13.52 -17.08 20.02
CA SER A 149 14.52 -16.15 19.51
C SER A 149 13.99 -15.38 18.31
N LEU A 150 13.81 -14.07 18.47
CA LEU A 150 13.37 -13.18 17.40
C LEU A 150 14.56 -12.50 16.70
N PRO A 151 14.46 -12.25 15.39
CA PRO A 151 15.47 -11.50 14.64
C PRO A 151 15.50 -10.02 15.06
N PRO A 152 16.53 -9.25 14.63
CA PRO A 152 16.62 -7.82 14.93
C PRO A 152 15.34 -7.04 14.60
N HIS A 153 15.01 -6.08 15.45
CA HIS A 153 13.79 -5.27 15.32
C HIS A 153 14.06 -3.91 14.70
N HIS A 154 13.34 -3.59 13.63
CA HIS A 154 13.33 -2.27 13.04
C HIS A 154 11.98 -1.60 13.31
N ARG A 155 12.01 -0.39 13.86
CA ARG A 155 10.81 0.43 14.01
C ARG A 155 10.41 1.04 12.68
N CYS A 156 9.12 1.04 12.37
CA CYS A 156 8.61 1.67 11.17
C CYS A 156 8.86 3.19 11.19
N ALA A 157 9.79 3.65 10.34
CA ALA A 157 10.14 5.06 10.24
C ALA A 157 8.94 5.89 9.77
N SER A 158 8.18 5.39 8.81
CA SER A 158 6.99 6.09 8.31
C SER A 158 5.89 6.23 9.37
N HIS A 159 5.71 5.25 10.27
CA HIS A 159 4.82 5.38 11.42
C HIS A 159 5.33 6.43 12.39
N THR A 160 6.64 6.47 12.66
CA THR A 160 7.27 7.54 13.47
C THR A 160 7.04 8.92 12.85
N ILE A 161 7.22 9.09 11.53
CA ILE A 161 6.93 10.37 10.86
C ILE A 161 5.44 10.73 10.98
N ASN A 162 4.54 9.75 10.88
CA ASN A 162 3.11 9.98 11.08
C ASN A 162 2.78 10.43 12.52
N LEU A 163 3.45 9.87 13.53
CA LEU A 163 3.31 10.31 14.92
C LEU A 163 3.77 11.76 15.10
N ILE A 164 4.84 12.20 14.44
CA ILE A 164 5.27 13.60 14.45
C ILE A 164 4.17 14.51 13.88
N SER A 165 3.62 14.13 12.72
CA SER A 165 2.53 14.87 12.05
C SER A 165 1.25 14.99 12.89
N THR A 166 0.95 13.99 13.72
CA THR A 166 -0.30 13.91 14.47
C THR A 166 -0.20 14.37 15.92
N ASN A 167 0.92 14.11 16.59
CA ASN A 167 1.12 14.43 18.00
C ASN A 167 1.94 15.72 18.16
N ASP A 168 3.14 15.79 17.58
CA ASP A 168 4.07 16.90 17.83
C ASP A 168 3.59 18.19 17.17
N VAL A 169 3.13 18.09 15.92
CA VAL A 169 2.53 19.23 15.20
C VAL A 169 1.27 19.72 15.90
N ASP A 170 0.39 18.82 16.36
CA ASP A 170 -0.82 19.21 17.10
C ASP A 170 -0.46 19.86 18.45
N LYS A 171 0.51 19.29 19.18
CA LYS A 171 1.02 19.86 20.43
C LYS A 171 1.58 21.27 20.21
N TYR A 172 2.36 21.49 19.16
CA TYR A 172 2.86 22.82 18.81
C TYR A 172 1.72 23.79 18.49
N LEU A 173 0.81 23.40 17.59
CA LEU A 173 -0.30 24.25 17.14
C LEU A 173 -1.26 24.61 18.27
N THR A 174 -1.38 23.75 19.29
CA THR A 174 -2.25 23.95 20.46
C THR A 174 -1.59 24.63 21.66
N SER A 175 -0.27 24.83 21.63
CA SER A 175 0.51 25.45 22.71
C SER A 175 0.38 26.98 22.75
N ASN A 176 0.41 27.66 21.59
CA ASN A 176 0.21 29.10 21.51
C ASN A 176 -1.28 29.45 21.34
N ALA A 177 -1.79 30.41 22.12
CA ALA A 177 -3.20 30.81 22.10
C ALA A 177 -3.66 31.35 20.73
N GLU A 178 -2.81 32.11 20.02
CA GLU A 178 -3.16 32.66 18.71
C GLU A 178 -3.22 31.56 17.64
N SER A 179 -2.20 30.70 17.55
CA SER A 179 -2.17 29.57 16.61
C SER A 179 -3.30 28.59 16.90
N LYS A 180 -3.58 28.31 18.18
CA LYS A 180 -4.63 27.37 18.61
C LYS A 180 -6.01 27.81 18.16
N ALA A 181 -6.32 29.10 18.28
CA ALA A 181 -7.62 29.63 17.87
C ALA A 181 -7.82 29.50 16.35
N VAL A 182 -6.81 29.86 15.56
CA VAL A 182 -6.85 29.77 14.10
C VAL A 182 -6.86 28.32 13.63
N TYR A 183 -6.03 27.46 14.21
CA TYR A 183 -5.98 26.02 13.91
C TYR A 183 -7.31 25.33 14.20
N ARG A 184 -7.88 25.53 15.40
CA ARG A 184 -9.18 24.91 15.75
C ARG A 184 -10.31 25.41 14.86
N SER A 185 -10.34 26.71 14.58
CA SER A 185 -11.40 27.29 13.74
C SER A 185 -11.30 26.81 12.28
N SER A 186 -10.10 26.81 11.70
CA SER A 186 -9.87 26.35 10.32
C SER A 186 -10.15 24.84 10.18
N THR A 187 -9.60 24.01 11.07
CA THR A 187 -9.83 22.55 11.06
C THR A 187 -11.30 22.20 11.27
N ALA A 188 -12.03 22.93 12.12
CA ALA A 188 -13.46 22.71 12.31
C ALA A 188 -14.27 23.00 11.03
N LYS A 189 -13.93 24.07 10.30
CA LYS A 189 -14.58 24.41 9.02
C LYS A 189 -14.27 23.39 7.94
N CYS A 190 -13.01 22.97 7.81
CA CYS A 190 -12.62 21.89 6.91
C CYS A 190 -13.38 20.59 7.22
N THR A 191 -13.44 20.22 8.51
CA THR A 191 -14.19 19.04 8.97
C THR A 191 -15.67 19.12 8.65
N ALA A 192 -16.30 20.29 8.81
CA ALA A 192 -17.68 20.50 8.45
C ALA A 192 -17.91 20.31 6.93
N LEU A 193 -17.02 20.83 6.09
CA LEU A 193 -17.08 20.65 4.63
C LEU A 193 -16.93 19.16 4.24
N TRP A 194 -15.91 18.48 4.75
CA TRP A 194 -15.68 17.05 4.48
C TRP A 194 -16.88 16.19 4.93
N THR A 195 -17.41 16.46 6.11
CA THR A 195 -18.55 15.71 6.67
C THR A 195 -19.83 15.93 5.86
N LYS A 196 -20.12 17.18 5.45
CA LYS A 196 -21.31 17.46 4.63
C LYS A 196 -21.19 16.87 3.23
N SER A 197 -20.04 17.05 2.58
CA SER A 197 -19.77 16.53 1.24
C SER A 197 -19.83 15.00 1.19
N SER A 198 -19.34 14.29 2.21
CA SER A 198 -19.36 12.83 2.27
C SER A 198 -20.72 12.21 2.59
N ARG A 199 -21.61 12.95 3.26
CA ARG A 199 -22.92 12.45 3.73
C ARG A 199 -24.10 12.85 2.86
N SER A 200 -23.94 13.81 1.95
CA SER A 200 -25.02 14.33 1.09
C SER A 200 -24.60 14.36 -0.37
N THR A 201 -25.38 13.69 -1.23
CA THR A 201 -25.16 13.71 -2.69
C THR A 201 -25.28 15.12 -3.25
N LEU A 202 -26.30 15.88 -2.81
CA LEU A 202 -26.49 17.28 -3.21
C LEU A 202 -25.30 18.16 -2.79
N ALA A 203 -24.76 17.94 -1.59
CA ALA A 203 -23.57 18.67 -1.14
C ALA A 203 -22.33 18.29 -1.95
N SER A 204 -22.16 17.01 -2.28
CA SER A 204 -21.09 16.54 -3.16
C SER A 204 -21.19 17.11 -4.57
N GLU A 205 -22.39 17.18 -5.14
CA GLU A 205 -22.64 17.77 -6.46
C GLU A 205 -22.35 19.28 -6.44
N THR A 206 -22.74 19.98 -5.38
CA THR A 206 -22.43 21.41 -5.20
C THR A 206 -20.92 21.66 -5.12
N VAL A 207 -20.20 20.79 -4.41
CA VAL A 207 -18.73 20.83 -4.34
C VAL A 207 -18.12 20.64 -5.73
N GLU A 208 -18.60 19.66 -6.49
CA GLU A 208 -18.12 19.35 -7.83
C GLU A 208 -18.43 20.46 -8.83
N GLU A 209 -19.61 21.10 -8.72
CA GLU A 209 -19.99 22.26 -9.53
C GLU A 209 -19.06 23.46 -9.29
N VAL A 210 -18.78 23.79 -8.04
CA VAL A 210 -17.99 24.99 -7.69
C VAL A 210 -16.49 24.74 -7.89
N SER A 211 -15.96 23.64 -7.35
CA SER A 211 -14.51 23.39 -7.32
C SER A 211 -13.99 22.53 -8.47
N LYS A 212 -14.88 22.02 -9.34
CA LYS A 212 -14.58 21.07 -10.45
C LYS A 212 -13.86 19.79 -10.01
N ARG A 213 -13.79 19.54 -8.71
CA ARG A 213 -13.09 18.42 -8.08
C ARG A 213 -13.90 17.93 -6.88
N LYS A 214 -13.65 16.70 -6.45
CA LYS A 214 -14.21 16.19 -5.19
C LYS A 214 -13.28 16.56 -4.03
N LEU A 215 -13.85 16.88 -2.88
CA LEU A 215 -13.08 16.99 -1.65
C LEU A 215 -12.57 15.60 -1.24
N LEU A 216 -11.36 15.58 -0.70
CA LEU A 216 -10.81 14.39 -0.05
C LEU A 216 -11.25 14.41 1.42
N VAL A 217 -11.70 13.26 1.92
CA VAL A 217 -12.06 13.10 3.32
C VAL A 217 -10.87 12.46 4.04
N PRO A 218 -10.34 13.05 5.13
CA PRO A 218 -9.25 12.46 5.89
C PRO A 218 -9.62 11.06 6.42
N THR A 219 -8.63 10.17 6.45
CA THR A 219 -8.79 8.80 6.99
C THR A 219 -7.62 8.46 7.91
N SER A 220 -7.88 7.99 9.13
CA SER A 220 -6.82 7.59 10.08
C SER A 220 -5.90 6.48 9.56
N THR A 221 -6.36 5.69 8.60
CA THR A 221 -5.63 4.55 8.01
C THR A 221 -4.66 4.94 6.88
N ARG A 222 -4.54 6.22 6.53
CA ARG A 222 -3.60 6.70 5.50
C ARG A 222 -2.88 7.95 6.02
N TRP A 223 -1.58 7.83 6.27
CA TRP A 223 -0.77 8.83 6.96
C TRP A 223 -0.79 10.22 6.29
N ASN A 224 -0.80 10.30 4.96
CA ASN A 224 -0.85 11.59 4.23
C ASN A 224 -2.27 12.18 4.07
N SER A 225 -3.33 11.47 4.46
CA SER A 225 -4.70 11.83 4.08
C SER A 225 -5.19 13.17 4.63
N PHE A 226 -4.77 13.55 5.84
CA PHE A 226 -5.17 14.84 6.42
C PHE A 226 -4.53 16.00 5.66
N PHE A 227 -3.24 15.90 5.34
CA PHE A 227 -2.55 16.87 4.51
C PHE A 227 -3.19 16.99 3.12
N ASP A 228 -3.44 15.87 2.44
CA ASP A 228 -4.05 15.88 1.11
C ASP A 228 -5.43 16.53 1.11
N ALA A 229 -6.23 16.28 2.15
CA ALA A 229 -7.55 16.88 2.32
C ALA A 229 -7.49 18.39 2.60
N VAL A 230 -6.53 18.84 3.41
CA VAL A 230 -6.30 20.26 3.67
C VAL A 230 -5.79 20.96 2.41
N LYS A 231 -4.80 20.38 1.74
CA LYS A 231 -4.26 20.88 0.47
C LYS A 231 -5.34 21.02 -0.59
N ARG A 232 -6.26 20.04 -0.71
CA ARG A 232 -7.39 20.10 -1.63
C ARG A 232 -8.31 21.29 -1.38
N ILE A 233 -8.49 21.70 -0.11
CA ILE A 233 -9.25 22.89 0.24
C ILE A 233 -8.44 24.16 -0.03
N ALA A 234 -7.16 24.18 0.32
CA ALA A 234 -6.28 25.33 0.13
C ALA A 234 -6.09 25.69 -1.36
N GLU A 235 -6.15 24.70 -2.26
CA GLU A 235 -6.11 24.91 -3.72
C GLU A 235 -7.35 25.63 -4.29
N ILE A 236 -8.47 25.69 -3.55
CA ILE A 236 -9.70 26.37 -3.99
C ILE A 236 -9.56 27.87 -3.73
N PRO A 237 -9.75 28.75 -4.73
CA PRO A 237 -9.75 30.19 -4.53
C PRO A 237 -10.70 30.62 -3.42
N MET A 238 -10.27 31.56 -2.56
CA MET A 238 -11.03 32.01 -1.39
C MET A 238 -12.49 32.42 -1.72
N SER A 239 -12.72 33.09 -2.85
CA SER A 239 -14.05 33.50 -3.30
C SER A 239 -14.97 32.30 -3.55
N GLU A 240 -14.46 31.28 -4.24
CA GLU A 240 -15.15 30.03 -4.52
C GLU A 240 -15.36 29.20 -3.25
N LEU A 241 -14.35 29.13 -2.38
CA LEU A 241 -14.42 28.42 -1.10
C LEU A 241 -15.49 29.02 -0.18
N ASN A 242 -15.61 30.35 -0.12
CA ASN A 242 -16.64 31.02 0.68
C ASN A 242 -18.03 30.94 0.04
N THR A 243 -18.10 30.93 -1.30
CA THR A 243 -19.34 30.64 -2.03
C THR A 243 -19.84 29.23 -1.68
N LEU A 244 -18.93 28.26 -1.67
CA LEU A 244 -19.22 26.88 -1.27
C LEU A 244 -19.67 26.79 0.19
N CYS A 245 -18.98 27.47 1.11
CA CYS A 245 -19.38 27.54 2.51
C CYS A 245 -20.80 28.07 2.67
N THR A 246 -21.15 29.14 1.95
CA THR A 246 -22.48 29.75 2.00
C THR A 246 -23.54 28.78 1.47
N LYS A 247 -23.33 28.17 0.29
CA LYS A 247 -24.26 27.17 -0.29
C LYS A 247 -24.47 25.97 0.64
N LEU A 248 -23.43 25.55 1.36
CA LEU A 248 -23.48 24.40 2.26
C LEU A 248 -23.85 24.75 3.71
N GLY A 249 -24.10 26.02 4.03
CA GLY A 249 -24.39 26.47 5.40
C GLY A 249 -23.25 26.21 6.39
N VAL A 250 -22.01 26.41 5.96
CA VAL A 250 -20.78 26.39 6.78
C VAL A 250 -20.30 27.83 6.94
N LYS A 251 -19.73 28.19 8.10
CA LYS A 251 -19.16 29.53 8.31
C LYS A 251 -17.99 29.77 7.33
N CYS A 252 -18.01 30.90 6.62
CA CYS A 252 -16.96 31.30 5.70
C CYS A 252 -15.58 31.39 6.36
N PHE A 253 -14.53 31.10 5.60
CA PHE A 253 -13.13 31.24 6.02
C PHE A 253 -12.74 32.72 6.07
N LYS A 254 -11.98 33.07 7.10
CA LYS A 254 -11.33 34.38 7.29
C LYS A 254 -9.95 34.36 6.63
N ASP A 255 -9.41 35.52 6.29
CA ASP A 255 -8.09 35.65 5.67
C ASP A 255 -6.98 34.95 6.48
N LYS A 256 -6.96 35.15 7.80
CA LYS A 256 -6.01 34.48 8.70
C LYS A 256 -6.11 32.94 8.66
N GLU A 257 -7.32 32.40 8.53
CA GLU A 257 -7.53 30.94 8.48
C GLU A 257 -7.11 30.37 7.14
N TYR A 258 -7.42 31.06 6.04
CA TYR A 258 -7.01 30.65 4.71
C TYR A 258 -5.50 30.74 4.53
N GLN A 259 -4.87 31.81 5.02
CA GLN A 259 -3.42 31.94 5.11
C GLN A 259 -2.80 30.79 5.91
N PHE A 260 -3.39 30.45 7.07
CA PHE A 260 -2.94 29.32 7.88
C PHE A 260 -2.98 27.99 7.10
N LEU A 261 -4.02 27.71 6.33
CA LEU A 261 -4.10 26.47 5.54
C LEU A 261 -2.96 26.37 4.51
N HIS A 262 -2.61 27.49 3.87
CA HIS A 262 -1.48 27.56 2.93
C HIS A 262 -0.13 27.37 3.63
N GLU A 263 0.09 28.07 4.73
CA GLU A 263 1.31 27.94 5.54
C GLU A 263 1.48 26.53 6.11
N TYR A 264 0.40 25.93 6.61
CA TYR A 264 0.38 24.53 7.04
C TYR A 264 0.78 23.59 5.90
N CYS A 265 0.25 23.79 4.69
CA CYS A 265 0.63 22.99 3.53
C CYS A 265 2.10 23.17 3.16
N THR A 266 2.64 24.40 3.25
CA THR A 266 4.06 24.66 2.98
C THR A 266 4.97 23.96 3.99
N ALA A 267 4.66 24.08 5.29
CA ALA A 267 5.44 23.48 6.37
C ALA A 267 5.41 21.94 6.34
N MET A 268 4.25 21.35 6.03
CA MET A 268 4.07 19.89 6.05
C MET A 268 4.51 19.19 4.75
N LYS A 269 4.68 19.93 3.65
CA LYS A 269 5.03 19.36 2.34
C LYS A 269 6.32 18.53 2.31
N PRO A 270 7.43 18.92 2.97
CA PRO A 270 8.62 18.07 3.05
C PRO A 270 8.32 16.75 3.78
N LEU A 271 7.53 16.80 4.85
CA LEU A 271 7.16 15.64 5.66
C LEU A 271 6.32 14.64 4.86
N THR A 272 5.33 15.11 4.10
CA THR A 272 4.51 14.22 3.26
C THR A 272 5.30 13.61 2.11
N ALA A 273 6.23 14.37 1.52
CA ALA A 273 7.12 13.85 0.49
C ALA A 273 8.05 12.75 1.04
N ALA A 274 8.57 12.91 2.25
CA ALA A 274 9.36 11.88 2.93
C ALA A 274 8.51 10.64 3.23
N LEU A 275 7.27 10.81 3.69
CA LEU A 275 6.32 9.70 3.89
C LEU A 275 6.06 8.94 2.59
N ASP A 276 5.77 9.62 1.48
CA ASP A 276 5.51 8.99 0.18
C ASP A 276 6.72 8.16 -0.30
N ILE A 277 7.94 8.67 -0.09
CA ILE A 277 9.17 7.95 -0.43
C ILE A 277 9.32 6.68 0.41
N LEU A 278 9.18 6.79 1.73
CA LEU A 278 9.45 5.69 2.67
C LEU A 278 8.33 4.64 2.71
N GLN A 279 7.08 5.04 2.42
CA GLN A 279 5.96 4.11 2.22
C GLN A 279 6.03 3.39 0.87
N GLY A 280 6.80 3.92 -0.08
CA GLY A 280 7.05 3.29 -1.36
C GLY A 280 7.88 2.00 -1.25
N ASP A 281 8.02 1.30 -2.38
CA ASP A 281 8.86 0.11 -2.47
C ASP A 281 10.33 0.53 -2.55
N CYS A 282 10.92 0.90 -1.41
CA CYS A 282 12.29 1.36 -1.31
C CYS A 282 13.13 0.51 -0.34
N PRO A 283 14.44 0.36 -0.61
CA PRO A 283 15.35 -0.31 0.31
C PRO A 283 15.63 0.55 1.55
N TYR A 284 16.03 -0.10 2.64
CA TYR A 284 16.33 0.57 3.92
C TYR A 284 17.34 1.72 3.80
N GLY A 285 18.33 1.62 2.90
CA GLY A 285 19.32 2.69 2.66
C GLY A 285 18.74 4.00 2.13
N THR A 286 17.45 4.03 1.77
CA THR A 286 16.71 5.27 1.45
C THR A 286 16.37 6.08 2.70
N LEU A 287 16.35 5.45 3.88
CA LEU A 287 15.90 6.06 5.14
C LEU A 287 16.71 7.30 5.51
N LEU A 288 18.01 7.15 5.80
CA LEU A 288 18.84 8.26 6.29
C LEU A 288 18.96 9.41 5.28
N PRO A 289 19.19 9.16 3.96
CA PRO A 289 19.18 10.23 2.98
C PRO A 289 17.84 10.99 2.95
N THR A 290 16.71 10.30 3.13
CA THR A 290 15.39 10.94 3.15
C THR A 290 15.19 11.78 4.40
N LEU A 291 15.61 11.29 5.58
CA LEU A 291 15.52 12.04 6.83
C LEU A 291 16.40 13.29 6.82
N GLU A 292 17.63 13.17 6.33
CA GLU A 292 18.57 14.28 6.21
C GLU A 292 18.02 15.38 5.27
N VAL A 293 17.46 14.99 4.12
CA VAL A 293 16.83 15.92 3.18
C VAL A 293 15.52 16.50 3.74
N LEU A 294 14.74 15.72 4.48
CA LEU A 294 13.54 16.17 5.18
C LEU A 294 13.89 17.31 6.15
N MET A 295 14.84 17.08 7.06
CA MET A 295 15.26 18.09 8.04
C MET A 295 15.73 19.38 7.35
N GLN A 296 16.56 19.24 6.31
CA GLN A 296 17.06 20.39 5.55
C GLN A 296 15.94 21.18 4.85
N LYS A 297 15.02 20.49 4.16
CA LYS A 297 13.91 21.14 3.44
C LYS A 297 12.88 21.75 4.39
N THR A 298 12.63 21.11 5.52
CA THR A 298 11.73 21.64 6.55
C THR A 298 12.29 22.91 7.17
N LEU A 299 13.57 22.95 7.53
CA LEU A 299 14.18 24.18 8.07
C LEU A 299 14.25 25.29 7.02
N ALA A 300 14.43 24.97 5.74
CA ALA A 300 14.51 25.97 4.68
C ALA A 300 13.19 26.72 4.42
N VAL A 301 12.02 26.14 4.74
CA VAL A 301 10.73 26.83 4.58
C VAL A 301 10.41 27.78 5.74
N LYS A 302 11.24 27.81 6.79
CA LYS A 302 11.00 28.60 8.00
C LYS A 302 10.86 30.10 7.70
N ASP A 303 11.68 30.63 6.80
CA ASP A 303 11.71 32.05 6.47
C ASP A 303 10.50 32.50 5.62
N ASP A 304 9.79 31.55 4.99
CA ASP A 304 8.59 31.80 4.17
C ASP A 304 7.30 31.83 5.02
N LEU A 305 7.38 31.47 6.30
CA LEU A 305 6.22 31.30 7.18
C LEU A 305 5.95 32.55 8.02
N SER A 306 4.68 32.79 8.33
CA SER A 306 4.33 33.86 9.26
C SER A 306 4.77 33.53 10.69
N ARG A 307 4.80 34.56 11.55
CA ARG A 307 5.11 34.41 12.99
C ARG A 307 4.26 33.33 13.69
N MET A 308 3.05 33.05 13.19
CA MET A 308 2.15 32.03 13.76
C MET A 308 2.64 30.60 13.51
N THR A 309 3.31 30.35 12.39
CA THR A 309 3.74 29.01 11.94
C THR A 309 5.25 28.87 11.84
N ALA A 310 6.03 29.94 12.06
CA ALA A 310 7.49 29.95 11.95
C ALA A 310 8.23 28.95 12.86
N GLY A 311 7.64 28.55 13.99
CA GLY A 311 8.22 27.52 14.86
C GLY A 311 7.78 26.09 14.54
N LEU A 312 6.86 25.90 13.59
CA LEU A 312 6.37 24.59 13.17
C LEU A 312 7.51 23.76 12.52
N PRO A 313 8.37 24.32 11.65
CA PRO A 313 9.55 23.62 11.15
C PRO A 313 10.49 23.11 12.25
N ASP A 314 10.74 23.91 13.28
CA ASP A 314 11.62 23.51 14.39
C ASP A 314 10.98 22.35 15.18
N ALA A 315 9.66 22.41 15.42
CA ALA A 315 8.93 21.34 16.09
C ALA A 315 8.98 20.02 15.32
N ILE A 316 8.93 20.07 13.99
CA ILE A 316 9.06 18.87 13.14
C ILE A 316 10.48 18.28 13.24
N VAL A 317 11.51 19.10 13.37
CA VAL A 317 12.92 18.65 13.34
C VAL A 317 13.48 18.28 14.71
N GLN A 318 13.05 18.94 15.80
CA GLN A 318 13.60 18.74 17.15
C GLN A 318 13.36 17.34 17.73
N THR A 319 12.28 16.66 17.34
CA THR A 319 11.94 15.31 17.83
C THR A 319 12.45 14.19 16.92
N CYS A 320 13.16 14.52 15.83
CA CYS A 320 13.49 13.57 14.77
C CYS A 320 14.65 12.64 15.13
N PHE A 321 14.36 11.33 15.14
CA PHE A 321 15.25 10.24 14.72
C PHE A 321 16.67 10.21 15.29
N ALA A 322 16.98 10.89 16.39
CA ALA A 322 18.34 10.96 16.93
C ALA A 322 18.94 9.56 17.14
N SER A 323 18.11 8.61 17.61
CA SER A 323 18.50 7.20 17.76
C SER A 323 18.69 6.43 16.45
N VAL A 324 18.08 6.88 15.35
CA VAL A 324 18.14 6.23 14.03
C VAL A 324 19.25 6.85 13.16
N LEU A 325 19.58 8.13 13.35
CA LEU A 325 20.58 8.84 12.54
C LEU A 325 21.99 8.26 12.68
N ASP A 326 22.30 7.67 13.84
CA ASP A 326 23.57 7.04 14.15
C ASP A 326 23.48 5.50 14.21
N ASP A 327 22.35 4.92 13.78
CA ASP A 327 22.17 3.47 13.70
C ASP A 327 23.14 2.85 12.68
N LYS A 328 23.91 1.85 13.12
CA LYS A 328 24.95 1.21 12.32
C LYS A 328 24.36 0.61 11.03
N ASP A 329 23.24 -0.09 11.14
CA ASP A 329 22.63 -0.82 10.03
C ASP A 329 22.04 0.14 9.01
N ALA A 330 21.41 1.23 9.46
CA ALA A 330 20.93 2.30 8.59
C ALA A 330 22.08 3.02 7.85
N LEU A 331 23.21 3.26 8.50
CA LEU A 331 24.39 3.88 7.88
C LEU A 331 25.00 2.96 6.81
N LEU A 332 25.18 1.67 7.12
CA LEU A 332 25.66 0.66 6.17
C LEU A 332 24.70 0.48 4.99
N ALA A 333 23.39 0.48 5.23
CA ALA A 333 22.39 0.41 4.17
C ALA A 333 22.49 1.63 3.22
N ALA A 334 22.60 2.84 3.77
CA ALA A 334 22.64 4.07 2.99
C ALA A 334 23.92 4.21 2.15
N VAL A 335 25.09 3.90 2.72
CA VAL A 335 26.37 4.03 2.00
C VAL A 335 26.57 2.94 0.94
N SER A 336 26.08 1.72 1.18
CA SER A 336 26.13 0.62 0.21
C SER A 336 25.13 0.77 -0.95
N CYS A 337 24.22 1.76 -0.89
CA CYS A 337 23.30 2.06 -1.98
C CYS A 337 23.99 2.96 -3.03
N PRO A 338 24.19 2.48 -4.29
CA PRO A 338 24.88 3.24 -5.34
C PRO A 338 24.30 4.62 -5.61
N LYS A 339 22.97 4.78 -5.45
CA LYS A 339 22.25 6.03 -5.67
C LYS A 339 22.70 7.16 -4.73
N PHE A 340 23.06 6.83 -3.50
CA PHE A 340 23.35 7.81 -2.45
C PHE A 340 24.83 7.88 -2.09
N LYS A 341 25.47 6.73 -1.86
CA LYS A 341 26.86 6.64 -1.34
C LYS A 341 27.04 7.59 -0.14
N LEU A 342 28.03 8.48 -0.19
CA LEU A 342 28.30 9.49 0.85
C LEU A 342 27.70 10.88 0.55
N ARG A 343 26.96 11.05 -0.57
CA ARG A 343 26.52 12.39 -1.05
C ARG A 343 25.50 13.09 -0.18
N TRP A 344 24.75 12.33 0.60
CA TRP A 344 23.72 12.86 1.49
C TRP A 344 24.30 13.44 2.78
N LEU A 345 25.55 13.08 3.13
CA LEU A 345 26.26 13.58 4.29
C LEU A 345 26.97 14.89 3.98
N ARG A 346 26.64 15.95 4.72
CA ARG A 346 27.31 17.26 4.61
C ARG A 346 28.56 17.36 5.48
N ASP A 347 28.51 16.77 6.67
CA ASP A 347 29.61 16.82 7.64
C ASP A 347 30.80 15.96 7.19
N ALA A 348 31.98 16.57 7.13
CA ALA A 348 33.20 15.89 6.70
C ALA A 348 33.61 14.78 7.67
N GLY A 349 33.45 14.99 8.98
CA GLY A 349 33.76 13.98 10.00
C GLY A 349 32.85 12.76 9.89
N ARG A 350 31.53 12.96 9.77
CA ARG A 350 30.55 11.88 9.59
C ARG A 350 30.78 11.10 8.30
N ARG A 351 31.19 11.76 7.20
CA ARG A 351 31.55 11.06 5.96
C ARG A 351 32.71 10.08 6.16
N GLU A 352 33.77 10.50 6.86
CA GLU A 352 34.91 9.62 7.10
C GLU A 352 34.54 8.48 8.05
N ARG A 353 33.79 8.75 9.13
CA ARG A 353 33.29 7.68 10.03
C ARG A 353 32.47 6.62 9.30
N VAL A 354 31.58 7.03 8.40
CA VAL A 354 30.74 6.09 7.63
C VAL A 354 31.57 5.30 6.62
N LYS A 355 32.61 5.91 6.04
CA LYS A 355 33.56 5.22 5.17
C LYS A 355 34.37 4.18 5.93
N GLU A 356 34.91 4.53 7.10
CA GLU A 356 35.62 3.60 7.99
C GLU A 356 34.72 2.44 8.41
N LEU A 357 33.45 2.72 8.73
CA LEU A 357 32.46 1.71 9.07
C LEU A 357 32.22 0.71 7.92
N LEU A 358 32.08 1.23 6.69
CA LEU A 358 31.92 0.40 5.49
C LEU A 358 33.16 -0.47 5.24
N THR A 359 34.37 0.11 5.35
CA THR A 359 35.62 -0.64 5.21
C THR A 359 35.74 -1.73 6.28
N ALA A 360 35.42 -1.44 7.54
CA ALA A 360 35.45 -2.42 8.62
C ALA A 360 34.47 -3.58 8.36
N GLU A 361 33.27 -3.29 7.84
CA GLU A 361 32.29 -4.32 7.49
C GLU A 361 32.76 -5.16 6.28
N CYS A 362 33.38 -4.55 5.26
CA CYS A 362 34.01 -5.28 4.15
C CYS A 362 35.15 -6.20 4.61
N ARG A 363 35.93 -5.82 5.62
CA ARG A 363 36.96 -6.70 6.21
C ARG A 363 36.32 -7.90 6.91
N ARG A 364 35.20 -7.71 7.62
CA ARG A 364 34.47 -8.80 8.29
C ARG A 364 33.90 -9.82 7.30
N THR A 365 33.48 -9.41 6.11
CA THR A 365 32.93 -10.34 5.10
C THR A 365 34.02 -11.20 4.44
N ILE A 366 35.29 -10.81 4.51
CA ILE A 366 36.44 -11.59 4.01
C ILE A 366 36.77 -12.75 4.98
N ALA A 367 36.56 -12.56 6.28
CA ALA A 367 37.00 -13.48 7.33
C ALA A 367 36.37 -14.91 7.34
N PRO A 368 35.13 -15.19 6.86
CA PRO A 368 34.58 -16.54 6.92
C PRO A 368 34.86 -17.41 5.69
N ALA A 369 35.40 -16.87 4.59
CA ALA A 369 35.53 -17.60 3.33
C ALA A 369 36.87 -18.35 3.14
N ALA A 370 37.82 -18.22 4.08
CA ALA A 370 39.16 -18.81 3.97
C ALA A 370 39.24 -20.31 4.36
N GLN A 371 38.13 -21.05 4.37
CA GLN A 371 38.12 -22.50 4.54
C GLN A 371 37.31 -23.19 3.44
N SER A 372 37.87 -23.20 2.23
CA SER A 372 37.61 -24.21 1.20
C SER A 372 38.76 -24.20 0.18
N PRO A 373 39.70 -25.16 0.21
CA PRO A 373 40.63 -25.36 -0.89
C PRO A 373 39.90 -26.14 -1.98
N ALA A 374 39.26 -25.44 -2.90
CA ALA A 374 38.80 -26.02 -4.15
C ALA A 374 39.12 -25.05 -5.28
N SER A 375 40.33 -25.19 -5.80
CA SER A 375 40.76 -24.69 -7.10
C SER A 375 39.71 -25.03 -8.16
N VAL A 376 39.02 -24.00 -8.68
CA VAL A 376 38.22 -24.11 -9.90
C VAL A 376 39.06 -23.58 -11.05
N PRO A 377 39.35 -24.38 -12.10
CA PRO A 377 40.03 -23.89 -13.29
C PRO A 377 39.09 -23.02 -14.12
N THR A 378 39.50 -21.78 -14.37
CA THR A 378 38.82 -20.84 -15.27
C THR A 378 38.72 -21.44 -16.68
N THR A 379 37.49 -21.56 -17.19
CA THR A 379 37.19 -22.11 -18.51
C THR A 379 37.45 -21.05 -19.59
N SER A 380 38.51 -21.28 -20.37
CA SER A 380 38.74 -20.91 -21.78
C SER A 380 37.82 -19.87 -22.44
N ALA A 381 38.34 -18.65 -22.61
CA ALA A 381 37.99 -17.77 -23.74
C ALA A 381 39.04 -17.98 -24.85
N SER A 382 38.57 -18.34 -26.05
CA SER A 382 39.30 -18.37 -27.34
C SER A 382 40.82 -18.53 -27.27
N GLN A 383 41.29 -19.75 -27.03
CA GLN A 383 42.68 -20.14 -27.23
C GLN A 383 42.96 -20.21 -28.73
N GLY A 384 43.76 -19.26 -29.24
CA GLY A 384 44.24 -19.25 -30.62
C GLY A 384 45.28 -18.16 -30.87
N GLU A 385 45.08 -16.96 -30.31
CA GLU A 385 46.03 -15.83 -30.42
C GLU A 385 46.67 -15.41 -29.09
N MET A 386 46.00 -15.61 -27.96
CA MET A 386 46.51 -15.15 -26.65
C MET A 386 47.65 -16.02 -26.07
N ASP A 387 47.96 -17.16 -26.70
CA ASP A 387 49.09 -18.03 -26.34
C ASP A 387 50.44 -17.51 -26.88
N PHE A 388 50.41 -16.53 -27.81
CA PHE A 388 51.60 -15.88 -28.33
C PHE A 388 52.19 -14.84 -27.35
N PHE A 389 51.36 -14.30 -26.45
CA PHE A 389 51.70 -13.22 -25.53
C PHE A 389 51.80 -13.73 -24.08
N THR A 390 52.68 -14.69 -23.82
CA THR A 390 53.07 -15.05 -22.45
C THR A 390 54.00 -13.99 -21.87
N PHE A 391 53.45 -13.08 -21.08
CA PHE A 391 54.20 -12.14 -20.25
C PHE A 391 54.43 -12.72 -18.85
N GLU A 392 55.43 -12.22 -18.11
CA GLU A 392 55.58 -12.53 -16.69
C GLU A 392 54.27 -12.17 -15.97
N ALA A 393 53.78 -13.05 -15.10
CA ALA A 393 52.59 -12.78 -14.32
C ALA A 393 52.85 -11.54 -13.44
N GLU A 394 52.11 -10.46 -13.71
CA GLU A 394 52.05 -9.31 -12.81
C GLU A 394 51.75 -9.83 -11.39
N PRO A 395 52.42 -9.30 -10.34
CA PRO A 395 52.07 -9.66 -8.98
C PRO A 395 50.58 -9.37 -8.80
N GLU A 396 49.79 -10.40 -8.48
CA GLU A 396 48.37 -10.21 -8.19
C GLU A 396 48.25 -9.15 -7.09
N ASP A 397 47.72 -7.96 -7.44
CA ASP A 397 47.40 -6.94 -6.46
C ASP A 397 46.49 -7.59 -5.42
N THR A 398 47.03 -7.84 -4.23
CA THR A 398 46.26 -8.41 -3.12
C THR A 398 45.02 -7.56 -2.92
N TYR A 399 43.86 -8.11 -3.27
CA TYR A 399 42.58 -7.44 -3.11
C TYR A 399 42.45 -6.92 -1.67
N SER A 400 42.32 -5.60 -1.53
CA SER A 400 42.18 -4.91 -0.26
C SER A 400 40.77 -4.33 -0.15
N ALA A 401 40.14 -4.54 1.01
CA ALA A 401 38.80 -4.00 1.29
C ALA A 401 38.77 -2.47 1.16
N GLU A 402 39.89 -1.81 1.45
CA GLU A 402 40.10 -0.36 1.30
C GLU A 402 40.03 0.06 -0.16
N ASN A 403 40.68 -0.69 -1.05
CA ASN A 403 40.68 -0.42 -2.48
C ASN A 403 39.27 -0.63 -3.08
N GLU A 404 38.58 -1.74 -2.76
CA GLU A 404 37.20 -1.97 -3.20
C GLU A 404 36.27 -0.83 -2.74
N VAL A 405 36.36 -0.40 -1.49
CA VAL A 405 35.54 0.72 -0.98
C VAL A 405 35.87 2.02 -1.72
N MET A 406 37.14 2.33 -1.95
CA MET A 406 37.53 3.54 -2.67
C MET A 406 37.02 3.54 -4.12
N ASP A 407 37.17 2.43 -4.82
CA ASP A 407 36.74 2.29 -6.21
C ASP A 407 35.21 2.32 -6.33
N TYR A 408 34.51 1.65 -5.40
CA TYR A 408 33.07 1.75 -5.29
C TYR A 408 32.62 3.21 -5.07
N LEU A 409 33.25 3.96 -4.17
CA LEU A 409 32.88 5.36 -3.91
C LEU A 409 33.08 6.27 -5.13
N ARG A 410 34.05 5.95 -6.01
CA ARG A 410 34.35 6.69 -7.24
C ARG A 410 33.54 6.25 -8.47
N SER A 411 32.96 5.06 -8.44
CA SER A 411 32.19 4.49 -9.56
C SER A 411 30.87 5.20 -9.85
N ALA A 412 30.13 4.71 -10.85
CA ALA A 412 28.82 5.22 -11.26
C ALA A 412 27.72 5.06 -10.16
N TYR A 413 26.49 5.49 -10.45
CA TYR A 413 25.37 5.51 -9.48
C TYR A 413 24.26 4.50 -9.81
N ASP A 414 24.42 3.71 -10.87
CA ASP A 414 23.48 2.65 -11.22
C ASP A 414 23.60 1.47 -10.23
N LEU A 415 22.53 0.68 -10.13
CA LEU A 415 22.52 -0.45 -9.20
C LEU A 415 23.42 -1.60 -9.69
N GLN A 416 23.66 -1.70 -11.00
CA GLN A 416 24.36 -2.82 -11.63
C GLN A 416 25.87 -2.81 -11.33
N ILE A 417 26.45 -1.67 -10.94
CA ILE A 417 27.84 -1.60 -10.47
C ILE A 417 28.13 -2.58 -9.33
N LEU A 418 27.12 -2.95 -8.53
CA LEU A 418 27.31 -3.85 -7.39
C LEU A 418 27.83 -5.22 -7.84
N HIS A 419 27.61 -5.62 -9.09
CA HIS A 419 28.20 -6.85 -9.62
C HIS A 419 29.74 -6.82 -9.70
N GLN A 420 30.36 -5.63 -9.70
CA GLN A 420 31.81 -5.45 -9.72
C GLN A 420 32.43 -5.46 -8.31
N PHE A 421 31.62 -5.28 -7.25
CA PHE A 421 32.09 -5.09 -5.87
C PHE A 421 31.43 -6.13 -4.96
N SER A 422 32.10 -7.26 -4.77
CA SER A 422 31.50 -8.45 -4.15
C SER A 422 31.12 -8.25 -2.67
N ASN A 423 31.96 -7.57 -1.89
CA ASN A 423 31.71 -7.29 -0.49
C ASN A 423 30.62 -6.21 -0.35
N ILE A 424 30.73 -5.13 -1.12
CA ILE A 424 29.71 -4.07 -1.12
C ILE A 424 28.35 -4.62 -1.51
N LYS A 425 28.28 -5.53 -2.48
CA LYS A 425 27.04 -6.20 -2.86
C LYS A 425 26.48 -7.04 -1.72
N ASN A 426 27.29 -7.79 -1.00
CA ASN A 426 26.82 -8.58 0.15
C ASN A 426 26.29 -7.68 1.27
N ILE A 427 26.98 -6.56 1.56
CA ILE A 427 26.53 -5.55 2.52
C ILE A 427 25.21 -4.94 2.05
N PHE A 428 25.11 -4.58 0.76
CA PHE A 428 23.88 -4.07 0.18
C PHE A 428 22.74 -5.06 0.37
N LEU A 429 22.91 -6.32 -0.04
CA LEU A 429 21.86 -7.35 0.09
C LEU A 429 21.45 -7.57 1.55
N LYS A 430 22.39 -7.57 2.50
CA LYS A 430 22.09 -7.76 3.92
C LYS A 430 21.31 -6.57 4.50
N TYR A 431 21.83 -5.36 4.36
CA TYR A 431 21.30 -4.18 5.06
C TYR A 431 20.19 -3.44 4.30
N ASN A 432 20.05 -3.62 2.98
CA ASN A 432 18.99 -2.98 2.17
C ASN A 432 17.77 -3.86 1.91
N THR A 433 17.81 -5.15 2.29
CA THR A 433 16.64 -6.03 2.21
C THR A 433 15.45 -5.54 3.06
N PRO A 434 15.65 -5.05 4.31
CA PRO A 434 14.62 -4.40 5.08
C PRO A 434 14.01 -3.19 4.35
N THR A 435 12.75 -2.89 4.69
CA THR A 435 12.08 -1.65 4.27
C THR A 435 11.99 -0.69 5.46
N PRO A 436 12.04 0.64 5.24
CA PRO A 436 11.82 1.59 6.33
C PRO A 436 10.36 1.64 6.82
N SER A 437 9.44 0.92 6.19
CA SER A 437 8.00 1.01 6.46
C SER A 437 7.30 -0.34 6.63
N SER A 438 6.34 -0.41 7.56
CA SER A 438 5.39 -1.53 7.67
C SER A 438 4.25 -1.45 6.64
N ALA A 439 4.24 -0.45 5.75
CA ALA A 439 3.22 -0.30 4.71
C ALA A 439 2.91 -1.59 3.91
N PRO A 440 3.86 -2.49 3.58
CA PRO A 440 3.55 -3.73 2.89
C PRO A 440 2.50 -4.63 3.60
N VAL A 441 2.54 -4.72 4.93
CA VAL A 441 1.54 -5.49 5.69
C VAL A 441 0.22 -4.74 5.80
N GLU A 442 0.22 -3.41 5.84
CA GLU A 442 -1.01 -2.61 5.77
C GLU A 442 -1.74 -2.78 4.42
N TRP A 443 -0.98 -2.94 3.33
CA TRP A 443 -1.54 -3.23 2.00
C TRP A 443 -2.20 -4.61 1.97
N LEU A 444 -1.57 -5.61 2.62
CA LEU A 444 -2.16 -6.93 2.80
C LEU A 444 -3.51 -6.84 3.55
N PHE A 445 -3.60 -6.02 4.60
CA PHE A 445 -4.86 -5.82 5.34
C PHE A 445 -5.93 -5.08 4.54
N SER A 446 -5.52 -4.11 3.72
CA SER A 446 -6.43 -3.43 2.80
C SER A 446 -7.08 -4.42 1.82
N LEU A 447 -6.30 -5.36 1.29
CA LEU A 447 -6.82 -6.49 0.49
C LEU A 447 -7.68 -7.43 1.35
N GLY A 448 -7.28 -7.67 2.61
CA GLY A 448 -8.03 -8.43 3.61
C GLY A 448 -9.45 -7.93 3.78
N GLY A 449 -9.66 -6.61 3.84
CA GLY A 449 -10.99 -5.98 3.90
C GLY A 449 -11.88 -6.28 2.69
N LEU A 450 -11.29 -6.48 1.50
CA LEU A 450 -12.03 -6.87 0.28
C LEU A 450 -12.40 -8.36 0.26
N VAL A 451 -11.69 -9.20 1.02
CA VAL A 451 -11.98 -10.63 1.16
C VAL A 451 -12.97 -10.85 2.30
N LEU A 452 -12.71 -10.27 3.46
CA LEU A 452 -13.50 -10.37 4.70
C LEU A 452 -14.65 -9.35 4.72
N THR A 453 -15.53 -9.44 3.73
CA THR A 453 -16.71 -8.56 3.64
C THR A 453 -17.86 -9.03 4.55
N PRO A 454 -18.77 -8.14 4.99
CA PRO A 454 -19.94 -8.52 5.79
C PRO A 454 -20.82 -9.60 5.12
N ARG A 455 -20.83 -9.64 3.77
CA ARG A 455 -21.56 -10.65 2.99
C ARG A 455 -20.87 -12.02 2.95
N ARG A 456 -19.61 -12.12 3.36
CA ARG A 456 -18.79 -13.34 3.42
C ARG A 456 -18.50 -13.78 4.87
N ASN A 457 -19.45 -13.58 5.77
CA ASN A 457 -19.32 -13.87 7.20
C ASN A 457 -19.12 -15.36 7.58
N ARG A 458 -19.37 -16.31 6.66
CA ARG A 458 -19.17 -17.76 6.87
C ARG A 458 -17.75 -18.24 6.53
N LEU A 459 -16.82 -17.34 6.19
CA LEU A 459 -15.45 -17.73 5.84
C LEU A 459 -14.69 -18.16 7.11
N SER A 460 -14.12 -19.38 7.08
CA SER A 460 -13.23 -19.83 8.15
C SER A 460 -11.91 -19.09 8.10
N ASP A 461 -11.24 -18.93 9.24
CA ASP A 461 -9.98 -18.18 9.33
C ASP A 461 -8.89 -18.77 8.40
N LYS A 462 -8.78 -20.11 8.34
CA LYS A 462 -7.87 -20.79 7.40
C LYS A 462 -8.18 -20.52 5.93
N ARG A 463 -9.47 -20.49 5.55
CA ARG A 463 -9.85 -20.19 4.16
C ARG A 463 -9.67 -18.71 3.83
N PHE A 464 -9.89 -17.84 4.80
CA PHE A 464 -9.63 -16.41 4.67
C PHE A 464 -8.16 -16.15 4.39
N GLU A 465 -7.27 -16.70 5.21
CA GLU A 465 -5.83 -16.58 5.03
C GLU A 465 -5.39 -17.07 3.64
N LYS A 466 -5.73 -18.31 3.26
CA LYS A 466 -5.36 -18.87 1.95
C LYS A 466 -5.86 -18.02 0.78
N LEU A 467 -7.09 -17.51 0.85
CA LEU A 467 -7.64 -16.64 -0.19
C LEU A 467 -6.91 -15.29 -0.26
N LEU A 468 -6.56 -14.72 0.89
CA LEU A 468 -5.85 -13.46 0.97
C LEU A 468 -4.43 -13.59 0.40
N LEU A 469 -3.69 -14.61 0.83
CA LEU A 469 -2.33 -14.87 0.34
C LEU A 469 -2.34 -15.11 -1.18
N MET A 470 -3.20 -15.98 -1.70
CA MET A 470 -3.30 -16.21 -3.16
C MET A 470 -3.74 -14.99 -3.97
N ARG A 471 -4.47 -14.04 -3.36
CA ARG A 471 -4.92 -12.81 -4.02
C ARG A 471 -3.91 -11.68 -3.89
N SER A 472 -2.97 -11.76 -2.96
CA SER A 472 -1.98 -10.71 -2.76
C SER A 472 -1.08 -10.60 -3.99
N ASP A 473 -1.02 -9.41 -4.57
CA ASP A 473 -0.13 -9.11 -5.71
C ASP A 473 1.35 -9.27 -5.34
N HIS A 474 1.65 -9.36 -4.04
CA HIS A 474 2.96 -9.70 -3.52
C HIS A 474 3.41 -11.10 -3.93
N ASN A 475 2.52 -12.04 -4.23
CA ASN A 475 2.94 -13.38 -4.64
C ASN A 475 3.23 -13.45 -6.15
N LEU A 476 4.21 -12.65 -6.63
CA LEU A 476 4.72 -12.57 -8.01
C LEU A 476 5.37 -13.87 -8.54
N VAL A 477 4.97 -15.02 -8.01
CA VAL A 477 5.05 -16.28 -8.75
C VAL A 477 3.96 -16.20 -9.82
N HIS A 478 4.31 -16.05 -11.09
CA HIS A 478 3.38 -15.89 -12.23
C HIS A 478 2.19 -16.86 -12.24
N LEU A 479 1.15 -16.58 -11.46
CA LEU A 479 -0.14 -17.23 -11.53
C LEU A 479 -1.00 -16.39 -12.46
N LYS A 480 -0.88 -16.65 -13.77
CA LYS A 480 -1.88 -16.16 -14.73
C LYS A 480 -3.25 -16.59 -14.23
N SER A 481 -4.16 -15.64 -14.02
CA SER A 481 -5.56 -15.94 -13.71
C SER A 481 -6.11 -16.88 -14.79
N CYS A 482 -6.40 -18.13 -14.41
CA CYS A 482 -7.11 -19.08 -15.28
C CYS A 482 -8.61 -18.79 -15.38
N TYR A 483 -9.08 -17.62 -14.94
CA TYR A 483 -10.47 -17.21 -15.11
C TYR A 483 -10.64 -16.37 -16.38
N VAL A 484 -11.04 -17.04 -17.46
CA VAL A 484 -11.59 -16.37 -18.65
C VAL A 484 -13.07 -16.08 -18.40
N PRO A 485 -13.54 -14.81 -18.45
CA PRO A 485 -14.94 -14.46 -18.24
C PRO A 485 -15.89 -15.16 -19.22
N LEU A 486 -17.12 -15.47 -18.81
CA LEU A 486 -18.12 -16.20 -19.62
C LEU A 486 -18.40 -15.54 -20.99
N VAL A 487 -18.37 -14.20 -21.05
CA VAL A 487 -18.49 -13.41 -22.30
C VAL A 487 -17.42 -13.78 -23.33
N ARG A 488 -16.23 -14.23 -22.89
CA ARG A 488 -15.13 -14.66 -23.75
C ARG A 488 -15.12 -16.18 -23.99
N ARG A 489 -15.98 -16.95 -23.32
CA ARG A 489 -16.11 -18.41 -23.49
C ARG A 489 -17.17 -18.81 -24.52
N THR A 490 -18.16 -17.95 -24.75
CA THR A 490 -19.32 -18.26 -25.58
C THR A 490 -19.23 -17.47 -26.89
N PRO A 491 -19.30 -18.10 -28.07
CA PRO A 491 -19.28 -17.38 -29.33
C PRO A 491 -20.47 -16.42 -29.43
N VAL A 492 -20.27 -15.27 -30.07
CA VAL A 492 -21.30 -14.26 -30.26
C VAL A 492 -22.38 -14.83 -31.18
N ALA A 493 -23.64 -14.82 -30.72
CA ALA A 493 -24.77 -15.27 -31.53
C ALA A 493 -25.32 -14.08 -32.33
N THR A 494 -25.57 -14.29 -33.62
CA THR A 494 -26.16 -13.26 -34.48
C THR A 494 -27.66 -13.50 -34.60
N ARG A 495 -28.49 -12.49 -34.31
CA ARG A 495 -29.95 -12.55 -34.54
C ARG A 495 -30.37 -11.39 -35.44
N THR A 496 -31.23 -11.68 -36.41
CA THR A 496 -31.86 -10.66 -37.25
C THR A 496 -33.12 -10.16 -36.55
N VAL A 497 -33.22 -8.86 -36.34
CA VAL A 497 -34.35 -8.20 -35.69
C VAL A 497 -34.83 -7.05 -36.58
N ARG A 498 -36.15 -6.90 -36.73
CA ARG A 498 -36.74 -5.76 -37.47
C ARG A 498 -36.54 -4.47 -36.68
N ARG A 499 -36.05 -3.42 -37.35
CA ARG A 499 -35.77 -2.13 -36.71
C ARG A 499 -36.89 -1.14 -36.97
N TRP A 500 -37.66 -0.85 -35.94
CA TRP A 500 -38.74 0.14 -35.99
C TRP A 500 -38.18 1.55 -35.84
N THR A 501 -38.06 2.27 -36.95
CA THR A 501 -37.78 3.72 -36.97
C THR A 501 -39.08 4.50 -37.14
N GLU A 502 -39.10 5.80 -36.82
CA GLU A 502 -40.28 6.66 -37.06
C GLU A 502 -40.64 6.67 -38.56
N GLU A 503 -39.65 6.67 -39.44
CA GLU A 503 -39.83 6.59 -40.90
C GLU A 503 -40.46 5.27 -41.34
N ALA A 504 -39.99 4.12 -40.82
CA ALA A 504 -40.56 2.81 -41.13
C ALA A 504 -41.99 2.66 -40.60
N THR A 505 -42.26 3.26 -39.43
CA THR A 505 -43.60 3.26 -38.82
C THR A 505 -44.55 4.13 -39.63
N GLY A 506 -44.10 5.31 -40.07
CA GLY A 506 -44.87 6.20 -40.95
C GLY A 506 -45.14 5.56 -42.32
N ALA A 507 -44.17 4.87 -42.90
CA ALA A 507 -44.35 4.14 -44.16
C ALA A 507 -45.37 3.00 -44.01
N LEU A 508 -45.31 2.24 -42.92
CA LEU A 508 -46.28 1.18 -42.65
C LEU A 508 -47.70 1.73 -42.46
N GLN A 509 -47.83 2.86 -41.76
CA GLN A 509 -49.13 3.52 -41.60
C GLN A 509 -49.70 3.99 -42.95
N ALA A 510 -48.87 4.58 -43.80
CA ALA A 510 -49.27 4.96 -45.15
C ALA A 510 -49.71 3.75 -46.00
N CYS A 511 -49.04 2.59 -45.86
CA CYS A 511 -49.47 1.36 -46.53
C CYS A 511 -50.89 0.97 -46.12
N PHE A 512 -51.21 0.99 -44.82
CA PHE A 512 -52.55 0.61 -44.32
C PHE A 512 -53.65 1.63 -44.66
N GLU A 513 -53.31 2.92 -44.78
CA GLU A 513 -54.27 3.95 -45.18
C GLU A 513 -54.67 3.84 -46.66
N VAL A 514 -53.80 3.29 -47.50
CA VAL A 514 -54.07 3.08 -48.94
C VAL A 514 -54.71 1.72 -49.22
N THR A 515 -54.67 0.78 -48.28
CA THR A 515 -55.30 -0.54 -48.41
C THR A 515 -56.83 -0.42 -48.47
N ASP A 516 -57.45 -0.98 -49.50
CA ASP A 516 -58.90 -1.18 -49.54
C ASP A 516 -59.29 -2.39 -48.68
N TRP A 517 -59.52 -2.12 -47.39
CA TRP A 517 -59.93 -3.13 -46.42
C TRP A 517 -61.28 -3.77 -46.74
N LYS A 518 -62.17 -3.11 -47.49
CA LYS A 518 -63.44 -3.73 -47.88
C LYS A 518 -63.20 -4.82 -48.91
N ALA A 519 -62.39 -4.53 -49.94
CA ALA A 519 -62.02 -5.53 -50.93
C ALA A 519 -61.24 -6.71 -50.34
N LEU A 520 -60.44 -6.48 -49.29
CA LEU A 520 -59.69 -7.53 -48.59
C LEU A 520 -60.60 -8.41 -47.70
N CYS A 521 -61.62 -7.81 -47.05
CA CYS A 521 -62.46 -8.51 -46.08
C CYS A 521 -63.73 -9.14 -46.70
N GLU A 522 -64.29 -8.57 -47.78
CA GLU A 522 -65.54 -9.04 -48.43
C GLU A 522 -65.53 -10.53 -48.85
N PRO A 523 -64.43 -11.11 -49.36
CA PRO A 523 -64.40 -12.52 -49.78
C PRO A 523 -64.60 -13.53 -48.66
N HIS A 524 -64.36 -13.14 -47.40
CA HIS A 524 -64.36 -14.05 -46.25
C HIS A 524 -65.72 -14.12 -45.54
N GLY A 525 -66.67 -13.22 -45.82
CA GLY A 525 -68.06 -13.32 -45.32
C GLY A 525 -68.15 -13.51 -43.80
N GLU A 526 -68.63 -14.69 -43.36
CA GLU A 526 -68.75 -15.08 -41.94
C GLU A 526 -67.55 -15.93 -41.41
N ASP A 527 -66.55 -16.22 -42.25
CA ASP A 527 -65.33 -16.97 -41.87
C ASP A 527 -64.31 -16.08 -41.16
N ILE A 528 -64.41 -16.03 -39.83
CA ILE A 528 -63.56 -15.20 -38.97
C ILE A 528 -62.10 -15.70 -38.94
N ASP A 529 -61.89 -17.01 -39.00
CA ASP A 529 -60.56 -17.60 -38.91
C ASP A 529 -59.77 -17.32 -40.21
N GLY A 530 -60.39 -17.54 -41.37
CA GLY A 530 -59.78 -17.21 -42.66
C GLY A 530 -59.54 -15.71 -42.86
N LEU A 531 -60.45 -14.86 -42.34
CA LEU A 531 -60.26 -13.42 -42.33
C LEU A 531 -59.06 -13.01 -41.46
N THR A 532 -58.91 -13.62 -40.28
CA THR A 532 -57.83 -13.31 -39.34
C THR A 532 -56.48 -13.73 -39.92
N GLU A 533 -56.41 -14.91 -40.56
CA GLU A 533 -55.21 -15.37 -41.25
C GLU A 533 -54.84 -14.44 -42.41
N CYS A 534 -55.80 -14.08 -43.27
CA CYS A 534 -55.59 -13.16 -44.38
C CYS A 534 -55.08 -11.77 -43.93
N ILE A 535 -55.71 -11.19 -42.90
CA ILE A 535 -55.28 -9.90 -42.35
C ILE A 535 -53.89 -10.02 -41.72
N THR A 536 -53.62 -11.10 -40.99
CA THR A 536 -52.31 -11.33 -40.35
C THR A 536 -51.21 -11.46 -41.39
N ASP A 537 -51.45 -12.21 -42.46
CA ASP A 537 -50.51 -12.39 -43.56
C ASP A 537 -50.27 -11.09 -44.33
N TYR A 538 -51.33 -10.32 -44.58
CA TYR A 538 -51.20 -9.01 -45.21
C TYR A 538 -50.41 -8.03 -44.34
N VAL A 539 -50.70 -7.98 -43.03
CA VAL A 539 -49.94 -7.16 -42.08
C VAL A 539 -48.47 -7.60 -42.05
N ASN A 540 -48.20 -8.91 -41.99
CA ASN A 540 -46.83 -9.42 -42.03
C ASN A 540 -46.11 -9.04 -43.32
N PHE A 541 -46.78 -9.14 -44.47
CA PHE A 541 -46.27 -8.72 -45.77
C PHE A 541 -45.93 -7.21 -45.79
N CYS A 542 -46.82 -6.36 -45.27
CA CYS A 542 -46.58 -4.92 -45.19
C CYS A 542 -45.39 -4.61 -44.27
N VAL A 543 -45.28 -5.28 -43.11
CA VAL A 543 -44.14 -5.10 -42.20
C VAL A 543 -42.85 -5.63 -42.83
N ASP A 544 -42.87 -6.74 -43.57
CA ASP A 544 -41.70 -7.29 -44.26
C ASP A 544 -41.19 -6.38 -45.38
N THR A 545 -42.11 -5.70 -46.06
CA THR A 545 -41.78 -4.79 -47.18
C THR A 545 -41.28 -3.43 -46.69
N THR A 546 -41.81 -2.95 -45.56
CA THR A 546 -41.55 -1.58 -45.08
C THR A 546 -40.50 -1.49 -43.98
N VAL A 547 -40.36 -2.52 -43.13
CA VAL A 547 -39.46 -2.48 -41.97
C VAL A 547 -38.15 -3.21 -42.29
N PRO A 548 -37.00 -2.51 -42.40
CA PRO A 548 -35.76 -3.14 -42.78
C PRO A 548 -35.25 -4.11 -41.70
N PRO A 549 -34.76 -5.31 -42.09
CA PRO A 549 -34.12 -6.23 -41.15
C PRO A 549 -32.75 -5.69 -40.72
N SER A 550 -32.43 -5.79 -39.43
CA SER A 550 -31.14 -5.41 -38.88
C SER A 550 -30.49 -6.55 -38.13
N THR A 551 -29.19 -6.73 -38.35
CA THR A 551 -28.43 -7.82 -37.73
C THR A 551 -27.84 -7.34 -36.41
N VAL A 552 -28.21 -7.97 -35.29
CA VAL A 552 -27.73 -7.61 -33.95
C VAL A 552 -26.89 -8.74 -33.36
N LEU A 553 -25.74 -8.36 -32.81
CA LEU A 553 -24.85 -9.25 -32.06
C LEU A 553 -25.39 -9.44 -30.63
N CYS A 554 -25.68 -10.68 -30.28
CA CYS A 554 -26.16 -11.08 -28.96
C CYS A 554 -25.02 -11.69 -28.15
N TYR A 555 -24.67 -11.05 -27.03
CA TYR A 555 -23.69 -11.56 -26.07
C TYR A 555 -24.39 -12.33 -24.95
N ALA A 556 -23.70 -13.32 -24.34
CA ALA A 556 -24.25 -14.15 -23.26
C ALA A 556 -24.70 -13.37 -22.00
N ASN A 557 -24.34 -12.10 -21.87
CA ASN A 557 -24.75 -11.21 -20.79
C ASN A 557 -25.76 -10.12 -21.22
N ASN A 558 -26.21 -10.11 -22.47
CA ASN A 558 -27.28 -9.22 -22.89
C ASN A 558 -28.57 -9.64 -22.16
N LYS A 559 -29.16 -8.73 -21.39
CA LYS A 559 -30.52 -8.91 -20.88
C LYS A 559 -31.46 -9.07 -22.08
N PRO A 560 -32.51 -9.91 -21.98
CA PRO A 560 -33.46 -10.08 -23.09
C PRO A 560 -33.98 -8.70 -23.51
N ASN A 561 -33.78 -8.35 -24.78
CA ASN A 561 -34.12 -7.04 -25.37
C ASN A 561 -35.64 -6.89 -25.63
N GLU A 562 -36.47 -7.54 -24.82
CA GLU A 562 -37.93 -7.47 -24.87
C GLU A 562 -38.45 -7.08 -23.49
N VAL A 563 -38.08 -5.88 -23.05
CA VAL A 563 -38.75 -5.26 -21.92
C VAL A 563 -39.34 -3.98 -22.48
N SER A 564 -40.65 -4.03 -22.80
CA SER A 564 -41.39 -2.87 -23.30
C SER A 564 -41.20 -1.69 -22.36
N GLU A 565 -41.37 -0.46 -22.86
CA GLU A 565 -41.21 0.75 -22.06
C GLU A 565 -42.11 0.72 -20.81
N GLU A 566 -43.28 0.07 -20.91
CA GLU A 566 -44.22 -0.15 -19.81
C GLU A 566 -43.64 -1.07 -18.74
N VAL A 567 -42.99 -2.18 -19.12
CA VAL A 567 -42.33 -3.08 -18.17
C VAL A 567 -41.14 -2.39 -17.49
N ARG A 568 -40.43 -1.49 -18.19
CA ARG A 568 -39.39 -0.65 -17.56
C ARG A 568 -39.98 0.32 -16.55
N LYS A 569 -41.12 0.96 -16.86
CA LYS A 569 -41.85 1.85 -15.92
C LYS A 569 -42.33 1.07 -14.69
N VAL A 570 -42.90 -0.12 -14.87
CA VAL A 570 -43.34 -1.00 -13.76
C VAL A 570 -42.15 -1.44 -12.91
N GLN A 571 -41.01 -1.80 -13.51
CA GLN A 571 -39.79 -2.14 -12.76
C GLN A 571 -39.23 -0.95 -11.96
N GLN A 572 -39.30 0.27 -12.50
CA GLN A 572 -38.92 1.48 -11.76
C GLN A 572 -39.87 1.75 -10.59
N GLN A 573 -41.19 1.64 -10.79
CA GLN A 573 -42.17 1.79 -9.73
C GLN A 573 -42.00 0.74 -8.62
N LEU A 574 -41.74 -0.53 -8.99
CA LEU A 574 -41.48 -1.60 -8.02
C LEU A 574 -40.23 -1.32 -7.18
N LYS A 575 -39.15 -0.84 -7.81
CA LYS A 575 -37.93 -0.45 -7.11
C LYS A 575 -38.16 0.71 -6.14
N LEU A 576 -39.00 1.69 -6.51
CA LEU A 576 -39.37 2.81 -5.66
C LEU A 576 -40.12 2.33 -4.42
N LYS A 577 -41.15 1.49 -4.61
CA LYS A 577 -41.95 0.93 -3.50
C LYS A 577 -41.11 0.05 -2.55
N ILE A 578 -40.16 -0.73 -3.08
CA ILE A 578 -39.24 -1.52 -2.25
C ILE A 578 -38.31 -0.62 -1.42
N LYS A 579 -37.87 0.52 -1.99
CA LYS A 579 -37.05 1.49 -1.27
C LYS A 579 -37.84 2.14 -0.14
N GLU A 580 -39.07 2.58 -0.41
CA GLU A 580 -39.97 3.17 0.59
C GLU A 580 -40.29 2.19 1.72
N ALA A 581 -40.56 0.92 1.41
CA ALA A 581 -40.79 -0.12 2.41
C ALA A 581 -39.56 -0.37 3.30
N LYS A 582 -38.35 -0.35 2.72
CA LYS A 582 -37.09 -0.47 3.48
C LYS A 582 -36.84 0.73 4.38
N ASP A 583 -37.16 1.94 3.91
CA ASP A 583 -36.99 3.17 4.68
C ASP A 583 -38.08 3.31 5.77
N ALA A 584 -39.26 2.73 5.59
CA ALA A 584 -40.27 2.59 6.63
C ALA A 584 -39.87 1.56 7.70
N TYR A 585 -39.29 0.43 7.30
CA TYR A 585 -38.75 -0.57 8.23
C TYR A 585 -37.62 0.00 9.08
N ARG A 586 -36.67 0.73 8.47
CA ARG A 586 -35.56 1.39 9.17
C ARG A 586 -35.98 2.50 10.12
N ARG A 587 -37.20 3.02 10.00
CA ARG A 587 -37.76 4.02 10.93
C ARG A 587 -38.49 3.39 12.13
N LYS A 588 -38.72 2.07 12.10
CA LYS A 588 -39.35 1.31 13.19
C LYS A 588 -38.34 0.56 14.08
N THR A 589 -37.06 0.52 13.69
CA THR A 589 -35.90 0.08 14.48
C THR A 589 -35.06 1.29 14.85
#